data_AF-A0A9X6Z595-F1
#
_entry.id   AF-A0A9X6Z595-F1
#
_cell.length_a   1.000
_cell.length_b   1.000
_cell.length_c   1.000
_cell.angle_alpha   90.00
_cell.angle_beta   90.00
_cell.angle_gamma   90.00
#
_symmetry.space_group_name_H-M   'P 1'
#
loop_
_entity.id
_entity.type
_entity.pdbx_description
1 polymer ?
#
loop_
_entity_poly.entity_id
_entity_poly.type
_entity_poly.pdbx_seq_one_letter_code
_entity_poly.pdbx_strand_id
1 'polypeptide(L)'
;MRLRLKLVSIHFIVLLMLSVSFVIYVPKEVYGSTTNLEGLGDISRYNAVVFGNHKAIGGDIEGATAVQGDMDASGYTIVGAAAGTSNIVGEKWVDEGYPSLLLSGKFKKSREESFIIQNGIVVMTKESDPDRIIQSSYDRIVYKEKLEIDAKFNEFRNIVNQVSKNAGQYKTNTPIPNMSHGIGKDINNPNIYVSSELTGKINLDIRDVFLPNAKDKDFIVMYSDATEVTFKNGSILYDTNNIGRATDIVPTSQPYSPNSPFTQLYGKVIWVFPNAKKIITEGYGVVGSVFAPNAVLETKGGSINGQAFVGAVQQTGGFEFHNFKFNWQHWNKPSTGKVKIKKVDSNNDNKKLVGAKFHIEDSKGKIVG
;
A
#
# COMPACT_ATOMS: atom_id res chain seq x y z
N MET A 1 51.87 -41.32 -31.25
CA MET A 1 51.40 -40.71 -29.99
C MET A 1 51.60 -39.19 -29.91
N ARG A 2 52.74 -38.64 -30.37
CA ARG A 2 53.04 -37.18 -30.32
C ARG A 2 52.12 -36.26 -31.15
N LEU A 3 51.53 -36.71 -32.27
CA LEU A 3 50.61 -35.86 -33.06
C LEU A 3 49.22 -35.69 -32.42
N ARG A 4 48.70 -36.74 -31.76
CA ARG A 4 47.36 -36.69 -31.12
C ARG A 4 47.35 -35.78 -29.88
N LEU A 5 48.46 -35.70 -29.12
CA LEU A 5 48.56 -34.76 -27.98
C LEU A 5 48.62 -33.28 -28.42
N LYS A 6 49.20 -32.98 -29.59
CA LYS A 6 49.24 -31.59 -30.10
C LYS A 6 47.84 -31.09 -30.51
N LEU A 7 47.01 -31.92 -31.13
CA LEU A 7 45.65 -31.54 -31.49
C LEU A 7 44.77 -31.30 -30.24
N VAL A 8 44.86 -32.16 -29.23
CA VAL A 8 44.07 -32.01 -27.99
C VAL A 8 44.47 -30.74 -27.22
N SER A 9 45.75 -30.39 -27.21
CA SER A 9 46.25 -29.16 -26.56
C SER A 9 45.75 -27.88 -27.25
N ILE A 10 45.69 -27.85 -28.58
CA ILE A 10 45.20 -26.69 -29.33
C ILE A 10 43.70 -26.48 -29.12
N HIS A 11 42.89 -27.55 -29.11
CA HIS A 11 41.45 -27.44 -28.88
C HIS A 11 41.14 -27.03 -27.43
N PHE A 12 41.94 -27.46 -26.46
CA PHE A 12 41.77 -27.06 -25.06
C PHE A 12 42.15 -25.59 -24.82
N ILE A 13 43.19 -25.08 -25.50
CA ILE A 13 43.58 -23.66 -25.44
C ILE A 13 42.53 -22.75 -26.11
N VAL A 14 41.93 -23.18 -27.22
CA VAL A 14 40.84 -22.44 -27.87
C VAL A 14 39.57 -22.43 -27.01
N LEU A 15 39.23 -23.55 -26.35
CA LEU A 15 38.11 -23.61 -25.39
C LEU A 15 38.37 -22.75 -24.14
N LEU A 16 39.61 -22.69 -23.66
CA LEU A 16 40.02 -21.84 -22.53
C LEU A 16 40.00 -20.35 -22.91
N MET A 17 40.39 -19.99 -24.13
CA MET A 17 40.32 -18.60 -24.62
C MET A 17 38.86 -18.14 -24.89
N LEU A 18 37.97 -19.06 -25.28
CA LEU A 18 36.52 -18.81 -25.40
C LEU A 18 35.81 -18.69 -24.04
N SER A 19 36.40 -19.18 -22.94
CA SER A 19 35.82 -19.08 -21.59
C SER A 19 36.36 -17.91 -20.76
N VAL A 20 37.42 -17.23 -21.22
CA VAL A 20 38.03 -16.06 -20.55
C VAL A 20 37.54 -14.73 -21.15
N SER A 21 36.73 -14.77 -22.21
CA SER A 21 36.20 -13.56 -22.86
C SER A 21 34.67 -13.59 -22.87
N PHE A 22 34.04 -12.57 -22.26
CA PHE A 22 32.59 -12.34 -22.12
C PHE A 22 31.90 -12.80 -20.82
N VAL A 23 32.55 -12.56 -19.69
CA VAL A 23 31.84 -11.79 -18.65
C VAL A 23 32.36 -10.37 -18.78
N ILE A 24 31.74 -9.59 -19.67
CA ILE A 24 31.85 -8.13 -19.58
C ILE A 24 31.15 -7.81 -18.27
N TYR A 25 31.93 -7.68 -17.20
CA TYR A 25 31.51 -6.91 -16.04
C TYR A 25 31.43 -5.48 -16.57
N VAL A 26 30.26 -5.12 -17.11
CA VAL A 26 29.96 -3.73 -17.42
C VAL A 26 30.21 -3.02 -16.09
N PRO A 27 31.14 -2.06 -16.02
CA PRO A 27 31.29 -1.29 -14.80
C PRO A 27 29.89 -0.80 -14.47
N LYS A 28 29.39 -1.19 -13.28
CA LYS A 28 28.13 -0.69 -12.76
C LYS A 28 28.28 0.82 -12.86
N GLU A 29 27.62 1.44 -13.84
CA GLU A 29 27.78 2.86 -14.04
C GLU A 29 27.27 3.50 -12.77
N VAL A 30 28.21 3.93 -11.92
CA VAL A 30 27.92 4.64 -10.69
C VAL A 30 27.57 6.04 -11.15
N TYR A 31 26.31 6.21 -11.54
CA TYR A 31 25.75 7.52 -11.74
C TYR A 31 25.64 8.17 -10.36
N GLY A 32 26.34 9.30 -10.21
CA GLY A 32 26.25 10.10 -9.01
C GLY A 32 24.79 10.46 -8.75
N SER A 33 24.26 9.98 -7.63
CA SER A 33 23.04 10.51 -7.08
C SER A 33 23.30 11.96 -6.69
N THR A 34 22.43 12.89 -7.11
CA THR A 34 22.46 14.28 -6.65
C THR A 34 21.82 14.44 -5.26
N THR A 35 21.24 13.35 -4.70
CA THR A 35 20.44 13.37 -3.46
C THR A 35 20.68 12.13 -2.58
N ASN A 36 20.58 12.27 -1.25
CA ASN A 36 20.69 11.12 -0.34
C ASN A 36 19.37 10.35 -0.30
N LEU A 37 19.38 9.11 -0.82
CA LEU A 37 18.27 8.18 -0.76
C LEU A 37 18.43 7.23 0.44
N GLU A 38 17.49 7.28 1.38
CA GLU A 38 17.47 6.41 2.58
C GLU A 38 17.11 4.95 2.25
N GLY A 39 16.35 4.74 1.18
CA GLY A 39 15.94 3.43 0.69
C GLY A 39 14.73 3.54 -0.25
N LEU A 40 14.13 2.42 -0.64
CA LEU A 40 12.92 2.41 -1.48
C LEU A 40 11.62 2.56 -0.69
N GLY A 41 11.68 2.95 0.59
CA GLY A 41 10.52 3.02 1.48
C GLY A 41 9.89 1.64 1.79
N ASP A 42 9.00 1.65 2.77
CA ASP A 42 8.06 0.56 3.02
C ASP A 42 6.69 0.90 2.42
N ILE A 43 5.75 -0.05 2.50
CA ILE A 43 4.40 0.11 1.93
C ILE A 43 3.63 1.29 2.54
N SER A 44 3.93 1.67 3.79
CA SER A 44 3.23 2.74 4.50
C SER A 44 3.56 4.12 3.93
N ARG A 45 4.71 4.25 3.25
CA ARG A 45 5.15 5.50 2.61
C ARG A 45 4.18 5.97 1.52
N TYR A 46 3.66 5.03 0.73
CA TYR A 46 2.98 5.29 -0.54
C TYR A 46 1.48 5.44 -0.39
N ASN A 47 0.93 6.57 -0.86
CA ASN A 47 -0.52 6.78 -0.94
C ASN A 47 -1.15 5.82 -1.95
N ALA A 48 -0.45 5.60 -3.07
CA ALA A 48 -0.87 4.64 -4.08
C ALA A 48 0.29 3.71 -4.41
N VAL A 49 0.03 2.40 -4.36
CA VAL A 49 0.87 1.36 -4.93
C VAL A 49 0.09 0.70 -6.05
N VAL A 50 0.57 0.90 -7.27
CA VAL A 50 -0.01 0.38 -8.50
C VAL A 50 0.87 -0.75 -9.00
N PHE A 51 0.40 -2.00 -8.90
CA PHE A 51 1.18 -3.17 -9.28
C PHE A 51 1.27 -3.43 -10.80
N GLY A 52 0.72 -2.52 -11.59
CA GLY A 52 0.67 -2.57 -13.04
C GLY A 52 0.73 -1.15 -13.58
N ASN A 53 -0.02 -0.88 -14.64
CA ASN A 53 0.05 0.42 -15.32
C ASN A 53 -0.78 1.48 -14.59
N HIS A 54 -0.26 2.71 -14.59
CA HIS A 54 -0.97 3.89 -14.10
C HIS A 54 -1.15 4.89 -15.25
N LYS A 55 -2.39 5.08 -15.70
CA LYS A 55 -2.75 6.14 -16.64
C LYS A 55 -3.48 7.25 -15.90
N ALA A 56 -2.93 8.45 -15.89
CA ALA A 56 -3.53 9.63 -15.27
C ALA A 56 -3.72 10.76 -16.27
N ILE A 57 -4.97 11.20 -16.40
CA ILE A 57 -5.37 12.33 -17.21
C ILE A 57 -6.09 13.31 -16.28
N GLY A 58 -5.35 14.27 -15.74
CA GLY A 58 -5.86 15.18 -14.71
C GLY A 58 -5.79 14.61 -13.28
N GLY A 59 -6.03 15.49 -12.30
CA GLY A 59 -5.99 15.20 -10.87
C GLY A 59 -4.56 15.17 -10.31
N ASP A 60 -4.42 14.70 -9.08
CA ASP A 60 -3.14 14.63 -8.41
C ASP A 60 -3.08 13.50 -7.36
N ILE A 61 -1.93 13.40 -6.73
CA ILE A 61 -1.69 12.63 -5.51
C ILE A 61 -0.96 13.52 -4.53
N GLU A 62 -1.51 13.70 -3.33
CA GLU A 62 -0.99 14.59 -2.31
C GLU A 62 0.23 14.03 -1.59
N GLY A 63 0.62 12.79 -1.90
CA GLY A 63 1.81 12.13 -1.37
C GLY A 63 2.54 11.26 -2.38
N ALA A 64 3.09 10.13 -1.90
CA ALA A 64 3.99 9.30 -2.68
C ALA A 64 3.23 8.27 -3.50
N THR A 65 3.74 7.93 -4.68
CA THR A 65 3.19 6.85 -5.50
C THR A 65 4.29 5.88 -5.94
N ALA A 66 3.93 4.60 -6.00
CA ALA A 66 4.77 3.54 -6.53
C ALA A 66 4.03 2.87 -7.70
N VAL A 67 4.64 2.83 -8.88
CA VAL A 67 4.09 2.23 -10.10
C VAL A 67 5.04 1.15 -10.62
N GLN A 68 4.58 -0.10 -10.64
CA GLN A 68 5.39 -1.23 -11.12
C GLN A 68 5.40 -1.30 -12.65
N GLY A 69 4.26 -1.03 -13.28
CA GLY A 69 4.14 -0.99 -14.73
C GLY A 69 4.51 0.36 -15.30
N ASP A 70 3.99 0.63 -16.50
CA ASP A 70 4.18 1.90 -17.18
C ASP A 70 3.30 2.99 -16.58
N MET A 71 3.81 4.22 -16.55
CA MET A 71 3.08 5.40 -16.13
C MET A 71 2.83 6.30 -17.33
N ASP A 72 1.57 6.61 -17.60
CA ASP A 72 1.11 7.54 -18.62
C ASP A 72 0.40 8.70 -17.94
N ALA A 73 1.11 9.79 -17.68
CA ALA A 73 0.58 10.88 -16.86
C ALA A 73 0.62 12.21 -17.59
N SER A 74 -0.52 12.89 -17.67
CA SER A 74 -0.64 14.22 -18.28
C SER A 74 -1.68 15.04 -17.50
N GLY A 75 -1.36 16.30 -17.22
CA GLY A 75 -2.15 17.15 -16.32
C GLY A 75 -2.16 16.64 -14.88
N TYR A 76 -1.10 15.95 -14.46
CA TYR A 76 -1.05 15.19 -13.20
C TYR A 76 0.10 15.67 -12.31
N THR A 77 -0.16 15.78 -11.00
CA THR A 77 0.83 16.23 -10.02
C THR A 77 1.10 15.15 -8.97
N ILE A 78 2.38 14.90 -8.68
CA ILE A 78 2.83 14.07 -7.56
C ILE A 78 3.28 14.99 -6.43
N VAL A 79 2.85 14.64 -5.22
CA VAL A 79 2.99 15.46 -4.03
C VAL A 79 2.29 16.82 -4.23
N GLY A 80 1.06 16.82 -4.78
CA GLY A 80 0.30 18.04 -5.10
C GLY A 80 0.12 19.03 -3.95
N ALA A 81 0.22 18.53 -2.71
CA ALA A 81 0.08 19.28 -1.47
C ALA A 81 1.40 19.82 -0.87
N ALA A 82 2.58 19.55 -1.47
CA ALA A 82 3.85 20.03 -0.91
C ALA A 82 4.09 21.53 -1.08
N ALA A 83 3.35 22.21 -1.98
CA ALA A 83 3.50 23.64 -2.26
C ALA A 83 2.77 24.59 -1.30
N GLY A 84 2.29 24.13 -0.13
CA GLY A 84 1.90 25.03 0.97
C GLY A 84 0.61 25.83 0.76
N THR A 85 -0.34 25.36 -0.03
CA THR A 85 -1.68 25.96 -0.10
C THR A 85 -2.50 25.58 1.13
N SER A 86 -3.39 26.47 1.59
CA SER A 86 -4.27 26.30 2.76
C SER A 86 -5.32 25.18 2.63
N ASN A 87 -5.30 24.42 1.53
CA ASN A 87 -6.38 23.53 1.11
C ASN A 87 -5.93 22.05 1.07
N ILE A 88 -4.91 21.66 1.84
CA ILE A 88 -4.39 20.29 1.86
C ILE A 88 -5.47 19.34 2.41
N VAL A 89 -5.91 18.42 1.56
CA VAL A 89 -6.75 17.29 1.96
C VAL A 89 -5.84 16.10 2.24
N GLY A 90 -5.36 16.00 3.48
CA GLY A 90 -4.36 15.00 3.85
C GLY A 90 -3.53 15.40 5.07
N GLU A 91 -2.79 14.43 5.61
CA GLU A 91 -1.64 14.71 6.45
C GLU A 91 -0.58 15.47 5.63
N LYS A 92 0.23 16.30 6.32
CA LYS A 92 1.28 17.07 5.67
C LYS A 92 2.33 16.13 5.06
N TRP A 93 2.69 16.37 3.80
CA TRP A 93 3.83 15.69 3.19
C TRP A 93 5.16 16.18 3.79
N VAL A 94 6.04 15.24 4.10
CA VAL A 94 7.43 15.48 4.47
C VAL A 94 8.34 14.66 3.57
N ASP A 95 9.43 15.28 3.13
CA ASP A 95 10.49 14.59 2.43
C ASP A 95 11.47 13.97 3.44
N GLU A 96 11.32 12.67 3.64
CA GLU A 96 12.11 11.86 4.58
C GLU A 96 13.28 11.14 3.88
N GLY A 97 13.65 11.53 2.65
CA GLY A 97 14.71 10.86 1.90
C GLY A 97 14.29 9.54 1.23
N TYR A 98 12.98 9.27 1.17
CA TYR A 98 12.36 8.15 0.45
C TYR A 98 11.66 8.62 -0.83
N PRO A 99 11.34 7.73 -1.78
CA PRO A 99 10.80 8.13 -3.07
C PRO A 99 9.43 8.81 -2.94
N SER A 100 9.23 9.93 -3.64
CA SER A 100 7.90 10.47 -3.95
C SER A 100 7.28 9.77 -5.17
N LEU A 101 8.13 9.33 -6.10
CA LEU A 101 7.76 8.44 -7.20
C LEU A 101 8.74 7.26 -7.22
N LEU A 102 8.23 6.03 -7.10
CA LEU A 102 8.98 4.80 -7.39
C LEU A 102 8.42 4.17 -8.67
N LEU A 103 9.17 4.19 -9.76
CA LEU A 103 8.72 3.75 -11.08
C LEU A 103 9.60 2.61 -11.61
N SER A 104 9.00 1.44 -11.89
CA SER A 104 9.74 0.35 -12.56
C SER A 104 9.54 0.31 -14.07
N GLY A 105 8.38 0.73 -14.59
CA GLY A 105 8.11 0.72 -16.02
C GLY A 105 8.53 2.01 -16.71
N LYS A 106 8.01 2.22 -17.92
CA LYS A 106 8.26 3.42 -18.71
C LYS A 106 7.28 4.52 -18.36
N PHE A 107 7.80 5.72 -18.26
CA PHE A 107 7.05 6.95 -18.25
C PHE A 107 6.76 7.38 -19.69
N LYS A 108 5.55 7.87 -19.90
CA LYS A 108 5.14 8.56 -21.11
C LYS A 108 4.15 9.65 -20.76
N LYS A 109 4.03 10.61 -21.68
CA LYS A 109 3.07 11.71 -21.61
C LYS A 109 2.22 11.64 -22.87
N SER A 110 1.07 10.95 -22.80
CA SER A 110 0.21 10.75 -23.99
C SER A 110 -0.50 12.01 -24.48
N ARG A 111 -0.45 13.09 -23.70
CA ARG A 111 -1.04 14.38 -24.05
C ARG A 111 -0.09 15.55 -23.75
N GLU A 112 -0.41 16.75 -24.19
CA GLU A 112 0.50 17.90 -24.05
C GLU A 112 0.53 18.52 -22.65
N GLU A 113 -0.48 18.24 -21.81
CA GLU A 113 -0.59 18.76 -20.44
C GLU A 113 0.63 18.40 -19.58
N SER A 114 0.87 19.22 -18.55
CA SER A 114 2.05 19.09 -17.67
C SER A 114 2.02 17.84 -16.81
N PHE A 115 3.20 17.29 -16.51
CA PHE A 115 3.40 16.36 -15.41
C PHE A 115 4.35 17.03 -14.42
N ILE A 116 3.94 17.11 -13.15
CA ILE A 116 4.66 17.88 -12.13
C ILE A 116 4.97 16.97 -10.95
N ILE A 117 6.22 16.97 -10.49
CA ILE A 117 6.60 16.42 -9.19
C ILE A 117 6.98 17.63 -8.35
N GLN A 118 6.22 17.93 -7.30
CA GLN A 118 6.47 19.15 -6.52
C GLN A 118 7.68 19.02 -5.60
N ASN A 119 7.91 17.83 -5.04
CA ASN A 119 9.01 17.57 -4.11
C ASN A 119 9.31 16.07 -3.98
N GLY A 120 10.40 15.75 -3.28
CA GLY A 120 10.86 14.41 -2.98
C GLY A 120 11.83 13.85 -4.03
N ILE A 121 12.04 12.53 -3.99
CA ILE A 121 13.00 11.83 -4.85
C ILE A 121 12.23 10.97 -5.85
N VAL A 122 12.58 11.06 -7.13
CA VAL A 122 12.15 10.07 -8.13
C VAL A 122 13.15 8.93 -8.13
N VAL A 123 12.68 7.71 -7.90
CA VAL A 123 13.46 6.50 -8.10
C VAL A 123 12.91 5.73 -9.29
N MET A 124 13.73 5.52 -10.31
CA MET A 124 13.31 4.82 -11.52
C MET A 124 14.44 4.00 -12.15
N THR A 125 14.14 3.20 -13.18
CA THR A 125 15.20 2.58 -13.98
C THR A 125 15.74 3.57 -15.01
N LYS A 126 16.91 3.30 -15.60
CA LYS A 126 17.46 4.20 -16.63
C LYS A 126 16.57 4.27 -17.87
N GLU A 127 15.90 3.17 -18.18
CA GLU A 127 15.02 2.99 -19.32
C GLU A 127 13.60 3.51 -19.04
N SER A 128 13.31 3.93 -17.80
CA SER A 128 12.00 4.42 -17.41
C SER A 128 11.63 5.76 -18.05
N ASP A 129 12.59 6.59 -18.47
CA ASP A 129 12.30 7.89 -19.07
C ASP A 129 12.96 8.04 -20.44
N PRO A 130 12.51 7.26 -21.46
CA PRO A 130 13.19 7.16 -22.75
C PRO A 130 13.25 8.50 -23.49
N ASP A 131 12.22 9.33 -23.33
CA ASP A 131 12.09 10.64 -23.98
C ASP A 131 12.62 11.79 -23.08
N ARG A 132 13.22 11.46 -21.93
CA ARG A 132 13.78 12.40 -20.95
C ARG A 132 12.77 13.45 -20.46
N ILE A 133 11.50 13.08 -20.33
CA ILE A 133 10.42 14.00 -19.94
C ILE A 133 10.56 14.37 -18.46
N ILE A 134 10.83 13.39 -17.59
CA ILE A 134 11.05 13.64 -16.16
C ILE A 134 12.43 14.29 -15.98
N GLN A 135 13.46 13.77 -16.63
CA GLN A 135 14.84 14.27 -16.52
C GLN A 135 15.00 15.72 -16.98
N SER A 136 14.18 16.19 -17.92
CA SER A 136 14.22 17.58 -18.40
C SER A 136 13.53 18.58 -17.47
N SER A 137 12.68 18.10 -16.55
CA SER A 137 11.85 18.95 -15.68
C SER A 137 12.08 18.73 -14.19
N TYR A 138 12.88 17.74 -13.80
CA TYR A 138 13.14 17.38 -12.41
C TYR A 138 14.57 16.88 -12.21
N ASP A 139 15.24 17.30 -11.13
CA ASP A 139 16.68 17.10 -10.91
C ASP A 139 17.00 16.12 -9.76
N ARG A 140 16.01 15.77 -8.93
CA ARG A 140 16.15 14.83 -7.80
C ARG A 140 15.78 13.40 -8.21
N ILE A 141 16.62 12.81 -9.06
CA ILE A 141 16.41 11.48 -9.64
C ILE A 141 17.51 10.52 -9.18
N VAL A 142 17.12 9.31 -8.77
CA VAL A 142 18.02 8.20 -8.46
C VAL A 142 17.68 6.99 -9.31
N TYR A 143 18.67 6.46 -10.00
CA TYR A 143 18.50 5.26 -10.82
C TYR A 143 18.76 3.99 -10.02
N LYS A 144 17.90 2.99 -10.20
CA LYS A 144 18.03 1.65 -9.62
C LYS A 144 17.84 0.57 -10.66
N GLU A 145 18.44 -0.59 -10.41
CA GLU A 145 18.24 -1.77 -11.25
C GLU A 145 16.78 -2.22 -11.19
N LYS A 146 16.21 -2.63 -12.33
CA LYS A 146 14.81 -3.08 -12.38
C LYS A 146 14.53 -4.19 -11.36
N LEU A 147 15.46 -5.13 -11.19
CA LEU A 147 15.35 -6.21 -10.22
C LEU A 147 15.22 -5.73 -8.77
N GLU A 148 15.88 -4.61 -8.40
CA GLU A 148 15.79 -4.04 -7.06
C GLU A 148 14.40 -3.45 -6.81
N ILE A 149 13.86 -2.72 -7.79
CA ILE A 149 12.51 -2.14 -7.71
C ILE A 149 11.45 -3.24 -7.74
N ASP A 150 11.58 -4.25 -8.62
CA ASP A 150 10.66 -5.38 -8.70
C ASP A 150 10.63 -6.20 -7.39
N ALA A 151 11.78 -6.40 -6.75
CA ALA A 151 11.85 -7.06 -5.45
C ALA A 151 11.04 -6.30 -4.39
N LYS A 152 11.09 -4.96 -4.41
CA LYS A 152 10.29 -4.10 -3.52
C LYS A 152 8.79 -4.21 -3.81
N PHE A 153 8.36 -4.26 -5.07
CA PHE A 153 6.95 -4.51 -5.40
C PHE A 153 6.47 -5.91 -4.99
N ASN A 154 7.33 -6.93 -5.07
CA ASN A 154 7.01 -8.26 -4.56
C ASN A 154 6.80 -8.26 -3.04
N GLU A 155 7.61 -7.51 -2.29
CA GLU A 155 7.40 -7.27 -0.86
C GLU A 155 6.03 -6.61 -0.59
N PHE A 156 5.70 -5.53 -1.30
CA PHE A 156 4.42 -4.85 -1.16
C PHE A 156 3.24 -5.79 -1.47
N ARG A 157 3.34 -6.58 -2.55
CA ARG A 157 2.31 -7.54 -2.93
C ARG A 157 2.11 -8.60 -1.85
N ASN A 158 3.18 -9.11 -1.26
CA ASN A 158 3.10 -10.07 -0.16
C ASN A 158 2.38 -9.49 1.07
N ILE A 159 2.67 -8.23 1.43
CA ILE A 159 1.98 -7.54 2.52
C ILE A 159 0.48 -7.40 2.21
N VAL A 160 0.12 -6.94 1.02
CA VAL A 160 -1.29 -6.76 0.60
C VAL A 160 -2.05 -8.09 0.56
N ASN A 161 -1.40 -9.16 0.09
CA ASN A 161 -1.97 -10.50 0.13
C ASN A 161 -2.20 -10.98 1.56
N GLN A 162 -1.27 -10.68 2.48
CA GLN A 162 -1.42 -11.03 3.89
C GLN A 162 -2.54 -10.23 4.58
N VAL A 163 -2.65 -8.92 4.30
CA VAL A 163 -3.79 -8.09 4.72
C VAL A 163 -5.10 -8.73 4.25
N SER A 164 -5.16 -9.12 2.97
CA SER A 164 -6.35 -9.73 2.37
C SER A 164 -6.73 -11.05 3.03
N LYS A 165 -5.74 -11.91 3.28
CA LYS A 165 -5.92 -13.18 3.99
C LYS A 165 -6.40 -13.00 5.42
N ASN A 166 -5.88 -12.00 6.13
CA ASN A 166 -6.29 -11.70 7.52
C ASN A 166 -7.71 -11.15 7.55
N ALA A 167 -8.02 -10.19 6.67
CA ALA A 167 -9.35 -9.58 6.57
C ALA A 167 -10.44 -10.61 6.29
N GLY A 168 -10.18 -11.57 5.40
CA GLY A 168 -11.15 -12.64 5.07
C GLY A 168 -11.41 -13.65 6.19
N GLN A 169 -10.68 -13.60 7.31
CA GLN A 169 -10.93 -14.45 8.48
C GLN A 169 -11.91 -13.82 9.47
N TYR A 170 -12.08 -12.49 9.42
CA TYR A 170 -13.00 -11.81 10.31
C TYR A 170 -14.44 -12.08 9.91
N LYS A 171 -15.29 -12.25 10.91
CA LYS A 171 -16.72 -12.52 10.75
C LYS A 171 -17.49 -12.02 11.96
N THR A 172 -18.69 -11.50 11.71
CA THR A 172 -19.64 -11.10 12.75
C THR A 172 -20.91 -11.93 12.62
N ASN A 173 -21.47 -12.33 13.76
CA ASN A 173 -22.84 -12.88 13.87
C ASN A 173 -23.78 -11.91 14.59
N THR A 174 -23.28 -10.75 15.01
CA THR A 174 -24.02 -9.72 15.74
C THR A 174 -23.86 -8.38 15.05
N PRO A 175 -24.49 -8.17 13.87
CA PRO A 175 -24.56 -6.87 13.23
C PRO A 175 -25.12 -5.81 14.17
N ILE A 176 -24.57 -4.60 14.09
CA ILE A 176 -25.11 -3.44 14.80
C ILE A 176 -26.34 -2.96 14.01
N PRO A 177 -27.51 -2.82 14.65
CA PRO A 177 -28.71 -2.35 13.96
C PRO A 177 -28.49 -1.03 13.23
N ASN A 178 -29.11 -0.90 12.06
CA ASN A 178 -29.08 0.26 11.17
C ASN A 178 -27.70 0.61 10.56
N MET A 179 -26.63 -0.14 10.84
CA MET A 179 -25.36 0.07 10.14
C MET A 179 -25.37 -0.59 8.77
N SER A 180 -24.66 -0.01 7.80
CA SER A 180 -24.60 -0.57 6.46
C SER A 180 -23.92 -1.94 6.46
N HIS A 181 -24.31 -2.78 5.52
CA HIS A 181 -23.60 -4.01 5.16
C HIS A 181 -23.40 -5.02 6.29
N GLY A 182 -24.29 -5.01 7.28
CA GLY A 182 -24.24 -5.89 8.44
C GLY A 182 -23.00 -5.69 9.32
N ILE A 183 -22.42 -4.48 9.35
CA ILE A 183 -21.24 -4.19 10.17
C ILE A 183 -21.51 -4.55 11.64
N GLY A 184 -20.65 -5.39 12.22
CA GLY A 184 -20.73 -5.79 13.62
C GLY A 184 -19.38 -6.21 14.19
N LYS A 185 -19.35 -6.55 15.48
CA LYS A 185 -18.13 -7.00 16.18
C LYS A 185 -17.66 -8.34 15.62
N ASP A 186 -16.36 -8.44 15.34
CA ASP A 186 -15.77 -9.73 15.03
C ASP A 186 -15.93 -10.70 16.21
N ILE A 187 -16.18 -11.97 15.90
CA ILE A 187 -16.44 -13.03 16.90
C ILE A 187 -15.21 -13.30 17.77
N ASN A 188 -14.00 -13.15 17.22
CA ASN A 188 -12.76 -13.51 17.88
C ASN A 188 -12.00 -12.29 18.41
N ASN A 189 -12.26 -11.11 17.84
CA ASN A 189 -11.60 -9.86 18.21
C ASN A 189 -12.62 -8.72 18.38
N PRO A 190 -13.06 -8.42 19.62
CA PRO A 190 -14.05 -7.38 19.87
C PRO A 190 -13.59 -5.95 19.55
N ASN A 191 -12.29 -5.73 19.28
CA ASN A 191 -11.76 -4.43 18.83
C ASN A 191 -11.94 -4.19 17.33
N ILE A 192 -12.36 -5.21 16.58
CA ILE A 192 -12.56 -5.12 15.14
C ILE A 192 -14.05 -5.14 14.84
N TYR A 193 -14.47 -4.22 13.96
CA TYR A 193 -15.72 -4.35 13.24
C TYR A 193 -15.49 -4.96 11.87
N VAL A 194 -16.45 -5.75 11.39
CA VAL A 194 -16.40 -6.40 10.08
C VAL A 194 -17.79 -6.45 9.45
N SER A 195 -17.87 -6.26 8.13
CA SER A 195 -19.10 -6.40 7.34
C SER A 195 -19.46 -7.88 7.09
N SER A 196 -20.72 -8.26 7.21
CA SER A 196 -21.20 -9.62 6.90
C SER A 196 -21.98 -9.76 5.59
N GLU A 197 -22.39 -8.66 4.96
CA GLU A 197 -23.32 -8.68 3.81
C GLU A 197 -22.66 -8.34 2.46
N LEU A 198 -21.33 -8.29 2.42
CA LEU A 198 -20.57 -7.93 1.22
C LEU A 198 -20.03 -9.15 0.44
N THR A 199 -20.11 -10.35 0.99
CA THR A 199 -19.64 -11.59 0.34
C THR A 199 -20.73 -12.29 -0.47
N GLY A 200 -20.36 -13.13 -1.43
CA GLY A 200 -21.28 -13.87 -2.30
C GLY A 200 -21.90 -13.04 -3.42
N LYS A 201 -21.32 -11.87 -3.72
CA LYS A 201 -21.78 -10.94 -4.76
C LYS A 201 -20.76 -10.90 -5.88
N ILE A 202 -21.19 -11.00 -7.14
CA ILE A 202 -20.29 -10.83 -8.30
C ILE A 202 -20.02 -9.33 -8.51
N ASN A 203 -21.09 -8.53 -8.50
CA ASN A 203 -21.07 -7.08 -8.65
C ASN A 203 -21.52 -6.45 -7.34
N LEU A 204 -20.75 -5.47 -6.86
CA LEU A 204 -21.04 -4.76 -5.62
C LEU A 204 -21.13 -3.25 -5.89
N ASP A 205 -22.31 -2.68 -5.68
CA ASP A 205 -22.50 -1.23 -5.66
C ASP A 205 -22.45 -0.73 -4.21
N ILE A 206 -21.58 0.25 -3.97
CA ILE A 206 -21.43 0.95 -2.70
C ILE A 206 -21.93 2.38 -2.91
N ARG A 207 -22.86 2.83 -2.05
CA ARG A 207 -23.44 4.18 -2.05
C ARG A 207 -23.28 4.79 -0.66
N ASP A 208 -24.38 5.16 -0.01
CA ASP A 208 -24.35 5.61 1.37
C ASP A 208 -23.89 4.47 2.28
N VAL A 209 -22.83 4.72 3.04
CA VAL A 209 -22.29 3.77 4.01
C VAL A 209 -22.42 4.39 5.38
N PHE A 210 -23.19 3.73 6.24
CA PHE A 210 -23.39 4.16 7.59
C PHE A 210 -22.53 3.34 8.55
N LEU A 211 -21.55 4.02 9.15
CA LEU A 211 -20.52 3.45 10.02
C LEU A 211 -20.87 3.63 11.51
N PRO A 212 -20.63 2.61 12.35
CA PRO A 212 -20.77 2.71 13.80
C PRO A 212 -19.61 3.49 14.42
N ASN A 213 -19.80 3.98 15.66
CA ASN A 213 -18.73 4.60 16.44
C ASN A 213 -17.47 3.73 16.52
N ALA A 214 -16.33 4.25 16.07
CA ALA A 214 -15.07 3.51 15.98
C ALA A 214 -13.99 4.02 16.94
N LYS A 215 -14.34 4.82 17.96
CA LYS A 215 -13.37 5.43 18.88
C LYS A 215 -12.50 4.37 19.56
N ASP A 216 -13.16 3.35 20.15
CA ASP A 216 -12.51 2.24 20.88
C ASP A 216 -12.36 0.98 20.01
N LYS A 217 -12.20 1.19 18.70
CA LYS A 217 -11.96 0.12 17.72
C LYS A 217 -10.63 0.30 17.05
N ASP A 218 -10.02 -0.81 16.71
CA ASP A 218 -8.79 -0.83 15.92
C ASP A 218 -9.14 -0.58 14.45
N PHE A 219 -10.09 -1.34 13.90
CA PHE A 219 -10.44 -1.30 12.48
C PHE A 219 -11.93 -1.54 12.22
N ILE A 220 -12.40 -1.02 11.07
CA ILE A 220 -13.64 -1.45 10.41
C ILE A 220 -13.24 -2.10 9.09
N VAL A 221 -13.48 -3.41 8.99
CA VAL A 221 -13.09 -4.22 7.84
C VAL A 221 -14.28 -4.46 6.92
N MET A 222 -14.23 -3.85 5.75
CA MET A 222 -15.20 -4.03 4.67
C MET A 222 -14.64 -5.05 3.68
N TYR A 223 -14.98 -6.32 3.88
CA TYR A 223 -14.45 -7.43 3.07
C TYR A 223 -15.48 -7.91 2.05
N SER A 224 -15.08 -8.04 0.78
CA SER A 224 -15.92 -8.62 -0.27
C SER A 224 -15.10 -9.52 -1.20
N ASP A 225 -15.71 -10.61 -1.64
CA ASP A 225 -15.19 -11.52 -2.67
C ASP A 225 -15.64 -11.15 -4.09
N ALA A 226 -16.28 -9.98 -4.27
CA ALA A 226 -16.77 -9.50 -5.55
C ALA A 226 -15.67 -9.30 -6.59
N THR A 227 -16.03 -9.54 -7.85
CA THR A 227 -15.14 -9.36 -9.00
C THR A 227 -15.22 -7.94 -9.57
N GLU A 228 -16.36 -7.27 -9.39
CA GLU A 228 -16.54 -5.87 -9.76
C GLU A 228 -17.13 -5.08 -8.59
N VAL A 229 -16.52 -3.93 -8.28
CA VAL A 229 -16.98 -3.03 -7.22
C VAL A 229 -17.14 -1.63 -7.79
N THR A 230 -18.27 -0.97 -7.52
CA THR A 230 -18.51 0.41 -7.91
C THR A 230 -18.83 1.24 -6.68
N PHE A 231 -18.00 2.24 -6.38
CA PHE A 231 -18.33 3.33 -5.47
C PHE A 231 -19.12 4.40 -6.24
N LYS A 232 -20.44 4.33 -6.12
CA LYS A 232 -21.39 5.27 -6.74
C LYS A 232 -21.61 6.46 -5.83
N ASN A 233 -21.97 7.61 -6.39
CA ASN A 233 -22.42 8.80 -5.64
C ASN A 233 -23.19 8.44 -4.36
N GLY A 234 -22.71 8.94 -3.22
CA GLY A 234 -23.21 8.66 -1.88
C GLY A 234 -22.31 9.31 -0.83
N SER A 235 -22.64 9.08 0.43
CA SER A 235 -21.95 9.69 1.58
C SER A 235 -21.51 8.65 2.60
N ILE A 236 -20.46 8.98 3.36
CA ILE A 236 -20.14 8.26 4.59
C ILE A 236 -20.88 8.95 5.73
N LEU A 237 -21.78 8.20 6.35
CA LEU A 237 -22.53 8.61 7.53
C LEU A 237 -21.86 7.97 8.75
N TYR A 238 -21.75 8.70 9.87
CA TYR A 238 -21.03 8.21 11.05
C TYR A 238 -21.82 8.44 12.35
N ASP A 239 -21.86 7.40 13.19
CA ASP A 239 -22.45 7.49 14.53
C ASP A 239 -21.39 7.90 15.56
N THR A 240 -21.12 9.20 15.66
CA THR A 240 -20.18 9.78 16.63
C THR A 240 -20.61 9.60 18.10
N ASN A 241 -21.91 9.38 18.37
CA ASN A 241 -22.48 9.35 19.72
C ASN A 241 -22.97 7.96 20.17
N ASN A 242 -22.78 6.93 19.33
CA ASN A 242 -23.15 5.55 19.60
C ASN A 242 -24.65 5.38 19.94
N ILE A 243 -25.51 6.05 19.18
CA ILE A 243 -26.98 6.04 19.35
C ILE A 243 -27.72 5.17 18.32
N GLY A 244 -26.99 4.44 17.47
CA GLY A 244 -27.56 3.54 16.45
C GLY A 244 -28.12 4.26 15.23
N ARG A 245 -27.76 5.53 15.02
CA ARG A 245 -28.11 6.35 13.84
C ARG A 245 -27.03 7.39 13.54
N ALA A 246 -26.98 7.85 12.29
CA ALA A 246 -25.97 8.81 11.86
C ALA A 246 -26.15 10.11 12.65
N THR A 247 -25.05 10.60 13.21
CA THR A 247 -25.00 11.90 13.90
C THR A 247 -24.13 12.89 13.17
N ASP A 248 -23.36 12.43 12.18
CA ASP A 248 -22.50 13.25 11.35
C ASP A 248 -22.43 12.70 9.92
N ILE A 249 -22.13 13.60 8.98
CA ILE A 249 -21.79 13.28 7.59
C ILE A 249 -20.30 13.58 7.43
N VAL A 250 -19.52 12.58 7.07
CA VAL A 250 -18.07 12.70 7.00
C VAL A 250 -17.67 13.52 5.76
N PRO A 251 -16.99 14.67 5.92
CA PRO A 251 -16.60 15.51 4.79
C PRO A 251 -15.32 14.98 4.14
N THR A 252 -15.43 14.41 2.94
CA THR A 252 -14.33 13.72 2.24
C THR A 252 -13.52 14.61 1.29
N SER A 253 -13.86 15.90 1.21
CA SER A 253 -13.23 16.90 0.34
C SER A 253 -12.90 18.19 1.09
N GLN A 254 -12.78 18.13 2.42
CA GLN A 254 -12.45 19.29 3.26
C GLN A 254 -10.99 19.21 3.74
N PRO A 255 -10.34 20.36 4.00
CA PRO A 255 -9.00 20.38 4.55
C PRO A 255 -8.89 19.54 5.83
N TYR A 256 -7.73 18.90 6.01
CA TYR A 256 -7.51 18.02 7.15
C TYR A 256 -7.72 18.77 8.49
N SER A 257 -8.57 18.21 9.34
CA SER A 257 -8.79 18.68 10.71
C SER A 257 -8.57 17.53 11.69
N PRO A 258 -7.58 17.61 12.59
CA PRO A 258 -7.24 16.53 13.51
C PRO A 258 -8.37 16.21 14.51
N ASN A 259 -9.27 17.16 14.75
CA ASN A 259 -10.40 17.00 15.67
C ASN A 259 -11.71 16.60 14.98
N SER A 260 -11.68 16.23 13.69
CA SER A 260 -12.87 15.82 12.94
C SER A 260 -13.19 14.33 13.12
N PRO A 261 -14.46 13.92 12.94
CA PRO A 261 -14.83 12.50 12.90
C PRO A 261 -14.13 11.75 11.77
N PHE A 262 -13.82 12.42 10.66
CA PHE A 262 -13.03 11.88 9.56
C PHE A 262 -11.66 11.37 10.04
N THR A 263 -10.99 12.10 10.94
CA THR A 263 -9.68 11.69 11.49
C THR A 263 -9.74 10.39 12.27
N GLN A 264 -10.88 10.06 12.88
CA GLN A 264 -11.05 8.78 13.56
C GLN A 264 -11.18 7.60 12.58
N LEU A 265 -11.55 7.87 11.33
CA LEU A 265 -11.97 6.84 10.37
C LEU A 265 -10.90 6.51 9.32
N TYR A 266 -10.21 7.49 8.73
CA TYR A 266 -9.33 7.23 7.57
C TYR A 266 -8.25 6.17 7.84
N GLY A 267 -7.70 6.13 9.06
CA GLY A 267 -6.68 5.16 9.45
C GLY A 267 -7.23 3.79 9.86
N LYS A 268 -8.55 3.67 10.04
CA LYS A 268 -9.23 2.49 10.62
C LYS A 268 -10.14 1.76 9.64
N VAL A 269 -10.76 2.46 8.69
CA VAL A 269 -11.63 1.84 7.68
C VAL A 269 -10.75 1.22 6.60
N ILE A 270 -11.00 -0.04 6.28
CA ILE A 270 -10.35 -0.72 5.16
C ILE A 270 -11.37 -1.41 4.27
N TRP A 271 -11.17 -1.29 2.96
CA TRP A 271 -11.91 -1.95 1.91
C TRP A 271 -11.03 -3.02 1.29
N VAL A 272 -11.43 -4.29 1.39
CA VAL A 272 -10.58 -5.43 1.01
C VAL A 272 -11.29 -6.27 -0.03
N PHE A 273 -10.75 -6.24 -1.25
CA PHE A 273 -11.34 -6.82 -2.45
C PHE A 273 -10.31 -7.72 -3.17
N PRO A 274 -9.94 -8.87 -2.60
CA PRO A 274 -8.87 -9.72 -3.14
C PRO A 274 -9.14 -10.25 -4.55
N ASN A 275 -10.43 -10.47 -4.86
CA ASN A 275 -10.89 -11.07 -6.11
C ASN A 275 -11.27 -10.03 -7.17
N ALA A 276 -11.37 -8.75 -6.79
CA ALA A 276 -11.79 -7.70 -7.71
C ALA A 276 -10.84 -7.63 -8.90
N LYS A 277 -11.43 -7.57 -10.09
CA LYS A 277 -10.77 -7.30 -11.36
C LYS A 277 -11.00 -5.87 -11.80
N LYS A 278 -12.08 -5.25 -11.32
CA LYS A 278 -12.45 -3.89 -11.63
C LYS A 278 -13.02 -3.18 -10.40
N ILE A 279 -12.54 -1.97 -10.17
CA ILE A 279 -13.12 -1.03 -9.22
C ILE A 279 -13.45 0.24 -9.99
N ILE A 280 -14.66 0.77 -9.81
CA ILE A 280 -15.09 2.02 -10.42
C ILE A 280 -15.37 3.03 -9.30
N THR A 281 -14.92 4.27 -9.46
CA THR A 281 -15.36 5.40 -8.64
C THR A 281 -16.10 6.41 -9.49
N GLU A 282 -17.30 6.80 -9.06
CA GLU A 282 -18.15 7.76 -9.77
C GLU A 282 -18.40 8.96 -8.86
N GLY A 283 -17.39 9.81 -8.68
CA GLY A 283 -17.50 11.01 -7.84
C GLY A 283 -17.51 10.74 -6.33
N TYR A 284 -17.21 9.52 -5.90
CA TYR A 284 -17.28 9.11 -4.50
C TYR A 284 -15.99 9.42 -3.74
N GLY A 285 -16.10 10.04 -2.56
CA GLY A 285 -14.99 10.17 -1.61
C GLY A 285 -14.91 8.93 -0.72
N VAL A 286 -14.08 7.95 -1.10
CA VAL A 286 -13.89 6.72 -0.33
C VAL A 286 -13.15 7.05 0.96
N VAL A 287 -13.70 6.73 2.13
CA VAL A 287 -12.99 6.85 3.42
C VAL A 287 -12.26 5.55 3.73
N GLY A 288 -10.97 5.66 4.05
CA GLY A 288 -10.14 4.52 4.39
C GLY A 288 -9.35 3.96 3.22
N SER A 289 -8.57 2.92 3.51
CA SER A 289 -7.63 2.33 2.55
C SER A 289 -8.28 1.22 1.72
N VAL A 290 -7.90 1.11 0.45
CA VAL A 290 -8.41 0.13 -0.52
C VAL A 290 -7.34 -0.88 -0.88
N PHE A 291 -7.60 -2.16 -0.62
CA PHE A 291 -6.73 -3.29 -0.94
C PHE A 291 -7.39 -4.15 -2.02
N ALA A 292 -6.93 -3.98 -3.27
CA ALA A 292 -7.46 -4.68 -4.44
C ALA A 292 -6.34 -4.96 -5.46
N PRO A 293 -5.34 -5.79 -5.11
CA PRO A 293 -4.05 -5.89 -5.81
C PRO A 293 -4.14 -6.41 -7.26
N ASN A 294 -5.32 -6.87 -7.67
CA ASN A 294 -5.60 -7.45 -8.99
C ASN A 294 -6.61 -6.64 -9.80
N ALA A 295 -7.12 -5.53 -9.24
CA ALA A 295 -8.16 -4.74 -9.87
C ALA A 295 -7.60 -3.57 -10.68
N VAL A 296 -8.23 -3.28 -11.82
CA VAL A 296 -8.12 -1.99 -12.48
C VAL A 296 -9.05 -1.00 -11.76
N LEU A 297 -8.49 0.07 -11.19
CA LEU A 297 -9.24 1.19 -10.65
C LEU A 297 -9.55 2.19 -11.77
N GLU A 298 -10.79 2.24 -12.21
CA GLU A 298 -11.32 3.23 -13.15
C GLU A 298 -11.99 4.35 -12.37
N THR A 299 -11.61 5.59 -12.61
CA THR A 299 -12.15 6.73 -11.87
C THR A 299 -12.86 7.72 -12.79
N LYS A 300 -13.93 8.31 -12.29
CA LYS A 300 -14.71 9.38 -12.93
C LYS A 300 -14.94 10.50 -11.89
N GLY A 301 -13.83 11.00 -11.33
CA GLY A 301 -13.82 11.91 -10.18
C GLY A 301 -13.99 11.21 -8.83
N GLY A 302 -13.98 11.99 -7.75
CA GLY A 302 -13.98 11.49 -6.37
C GLY A 302 -12.58 11.41 -5.78
N SER A 303 -12.40 10.66 -4.70
CA SER A 303 -11.08 10.50 -4.08
C SER A 303 -10.98 9.21 -3.26
N ILE A 304 -9.75 8.76 -3.03
CA ILE A 304 -9.45 7.80 -1.95
C ILE A 304 -8.82 8.57 -0.79
N ASN A 305 -9.53 8.60 0.33
CA ASN A 305 -9.13 9.20 1.59
C ASN A 305 -8.47 8.15 2.50
N GLY A 306 -7.35 7.62 2.01
CA GLY A 306 -6.58 6.53 2.60
C GLY A 306 -5.46 6.13 1.65
N GLN A 307 -5.00 4.89 1.75
CA GLN A 307 -4.02 4.34 0.81
C GLN A 307 -4.67 3.36 -0.17
N ALA A 308 -4.20 3.34 -1.41
CA ALA A 308 -4.70 2.46 -2.47
C ALA A 308 -3.63 1.45 -2.90
N PHE A 309 -3.97 0.17 -2.89
CA PHE A 309 -3.11 -0.93 -3.32
C PHE A 309 -3.83 -1.70 -4.44
N VAL A 310 -3.57 -1.32 -5.69
CA VAL A 310 -4.39 -1.72 -6.85
C VAL A 310 -3.56 -2.32 -7.97
N GLY A 311 -4.19 -3.12 -8.82
CA GLY A 311 -3.53 -3.78 -9.95
C GLY A 311 -3.17 -2.82 -11.07
N ALA A 312 -4.04 -1.86 -11.40
CA ALA A 312 -3.78 -0.80 -12.37
C ALA A 312 -4.69 0.41 -12.07
N VAL A 313 -4.39 1.56 -12.66
CA VAL A 313 -5.19 2.79 -12.49
C VAL A 313 -5.49 3.41 -13.86
N GLN A 314 -6.75 3.79 -14.07
CA GLN A 314 -7.22 4.66 -15.14
C GLN A 314 -7.90 5.87 -14.50
N GLN A 315 -7.11 6.93 -14.30
CA GLN A 315 -7.50 8.12 -13.58
C GLN A 315 -8.07 9.19 -14.51
N THR A 316 -9.33 9.58 -14.29
CA THR A 316 -10.04 10.62 -15.05
C THR A 316 -11.03 11.38 -14.16
N GLY A 317 -11.58 12.48 -14.66
CA GLY A 317 -12.62 13.25 -13.96
C GLY A 317 -12.13 14.02 -12.73
N GLY A 318 -10.83 14.30 -12.65
CA GLY A 318 -10.23 15.01 -11.52
C GLY A 318 -10.23 14.20 -10.22
N PHE A 319 -10.13 12.87 -10.31
CA PHE A 319 -9.97 12.03 -9.12
C PHE A 319 -8.65 12.31 -8.40
N GLU A 320 -8.61 12.16 -7.08
CA GLU A 320 -7.44 12.50 -6.24
C GLU A 320 -7.09 11.36 -5.25
N PHE A 321 -5.80 11.18 -4.98
CA PHE A 321 -5.29 10.24 -3.97
C PHE A 321 -4.76 10.99 -2.74
N HIS A 322 -5.66 11.30 -1.82
CA HIS A 322 -5.35 12.10 -0.63
C HIS A 322 -4.32 11.45 0.30
N ASN A 323 -3.58 12.29 1.04
CA ASN A 323 -2.50 11.84 1.92
C ASN A 323 -2.97 11.42 3.31
N PHE A 324 -3.80 10.39 3.37
CA PHE A 324 -4.23 9.78 4.63
C PHE A 324 -3.62 8.39 4.78
N LYS A 325 -2.93 8.14 5.90
CA LYS A 325 -2.19 6.91 6.11
C LYS A 325 -3.05 5.86 6.82
N PHE A 326 -2.96 4.62 6.34
CA PHE A 326 -3.49 3.48 7.06
C PHE A 326 -2.73 3.29 8.38
N ASN A 327 -3.41 2.85 9.44
CA ASN A 327 -2.74 2.55 10.71
C ASN A 327 -2.02 1.18 10.65
N TRP A 328 -0.93 1.14 9.87
CA TRP A 328 -0.08 -0.04 9.70
C TRP A 328 0.48 -0.58 11.02
N GLN A 329 0.80 0.31 11.96
CA GLN A 329 1.34 -0.06 13.27
C GLN A 329 0.36 -0.90 14.08
N HIS A 330 -0.95 -0.59 14.01
CA HIS A 330 -1.98 -1.37 14.69
C HIS A 330 -2.39 -2.62 13.90
N TRP A 331 -2.38 -2.58 12.55
CA TRP A 331 -2.76 -3.74 11.74
C TRP A 331 -1.76 -4.89 11.86
N ASN A 332 -0.47 -4.55 11.85
CA ASN A 332 0.62 -5.53 11.99
C ASN A 332 0.98 -5.82 13.45
N LYS A 333 0.19 -5.33 14.42
CA LYS A 333 0.45 -5.64 15.82
C LYS A 333 0.25 -7.15 16.02
N PRO A 334 1.31 -7.91 16.36
CA PRO A 334 1.14 -9.31 16.71
C PRO A 334 0.11 -9.39 17.84
N SER A 335 -0.78 -10.37 17.79
CA SER A 335 -1.63 -10.64 18.94
C SER A 335 -0.73 -10.83 20.17
N THR A 336 -0.96 -10.02 21.22
CA THR A 336 -0.24 -10.21 22.47
C THR A 336 -0.70 -11.54 23.07
N GLY A 337 0.18 -12.54 23.11
CA GLY A 337 -0.06 -13.79 23.81
C GLY A 337 0.17 -13.66 25.31
N LYS A 338 -0.45 -14.54 26.10
CA LYS A 338 -0.10 -14.71 27.52
C LYS A 338 0.75 -15.97 27.66
N VAL A 339 1.97 -15.82 28.18
CA VAL A 339 2.83 -16.95 28.55
C VAL A 339 2.65 -17.21 30.03
N LYS A 340 2.39 -18.48 30.40
CA LYS A 340 2.36 -18.93 31.80
C LYS A 340 3.47 -19.95 32.01
N ILE A 341 4.48 -19.59 32.78
CA ILE A 341 5.59 -20.50 33.13
C ILE A 341 5.21 -21.25 34.41
N LYS A 342 5.30 -22.59 34.37
CA LYS A 342 5.12 -23.48 35.53
C LYS A 342 6.43 -24.23 35.76
N LYS A 343 7.10 -23.99 36.88
CA LYS A 343 8.27 -24.79 37.30
C LYS A 343 7.83 -25.97 38.15
N VAL A 344 8.24 -27.17 37.74
CA VAL A 344 7.90 -28.43 38.40
C VAL A 344 9.15 -29.26 38.69
N ASP A 345 8.98 -30.25 39.56
CA ASP A 345 9.96 -31.29 39.89
C ASP A 345 10.09 -32.26 38.70
N SER A 346 11.32 -32.64 38.33
CA SER A 346 11.55 -33.50 37.16
C SER A 346 10.96 -34.90 37.30
N ASN A 347 10.74 -35.36 38.54
CA ASN A 347 10.17 -36.66 38.84
C ASN A 347 8.67 -36.56 39.17
N ASN A 348 8.08 -35.36 39.19
CA ASN A 348 6.67 -35.14 39.51
C ASN A 348 6.14 -33.79 38.98
N ASP A 349 5.45 -33.83 37.84
CA ASP A 349 4.87 -32.66 37.18
C ASP A 349 3.75 -31.95 37.97
N ASN A 350 3.23 -32.57 39.02
CA ASN A 350 2.23 -31.97 39.91
C ASN A 350 2.88 -31.17 41.06
N LYS A 351 4.14 -31.44 41.38
CA LYS A 351 4.87 -30.75 42.44
C LYS A 351 5.49 -29.46 41.90
N LYS A 352 4.85 -28.32 42.23
CA LYS A 352 5.35 -26.98 41.88
C LYS A 352 6.55 -26.61 42.73
N LEU A 353 7.59 -26.07 42.11
CA LEU A 353 8.77 -25.55 42.80
C LEU A 353 8.70 -24.01 42.87
N VAL A 354 8.81 -23.46 44.07
CA VAL A 354 8.74 -22.01 44.34
C VAL A 354 10.13 -21.38 44.40
N GLY A 355 10.24 -20.07 44.12
CA GLY A 355 11.47 -19.29 44.28
C GLY A 355 12.36 -19.18 43.03
N ALA A 356 12.04 -19.88 41.94
CA ALA A 356 12.74 -19.72 40.66
C ALA A 356 12.41 -18.36 40.01
N LYS A 357 13.43 -17.70 39.49
CA LYS A 357 13.29 -16.48 38.66
C LYS A 357 13.60 -16.83 37.21
N PHE A 358 12.81 -16.31 36.30
CA PHE A 358 12.96 -16.53 34.86
C PHE A 358 13.14 -15.17 34.17
N HIS A 359 13.94 -15.16 33.11
CA HIS A 359 13.88 -14.13 32.09
C HIS A 359 13.38 -14.77 30.80
N ILE A 360 12.48 -14.10 30.11
CA ILE A 360 12.04 -14.45 28.77
C ILE A 360 12.77 -13.52 27.81
N GLU A 361 13.48 -14.08 26.85
CA GLU A 361 14.18 -13.34 25.82
C GLU A 361 13.57 -13.59 24.45
N ASP A 362 13.58 -12.57 23.59
CA ASP A 362 13.26 -12.75 22.17
C ASP A 362 14.45 -13.33 21.39
N SER A 363 14.24 -13.64 20.10
CA SER A 363 15.29 -14.21 19.23
C SER A 363 16.49 -13.28 18.99
N LYS A 364 16.44 -12.03 19.48
CA LYS A 364 17.50 -11.03 19.40
C LYS A 364 18.18 -10.82 20.76
N GLY A 365 17.81 -11.60 21.79
CA GLY A 365 18.39 -11.51 23.14
C GLY A 365 17.85 -10.36 23.99
N LYS A 366 16.74 -9.73 23.60
CA LYS A 366 16.10 -8.68 24.43
C LYS A 366 15.22 -9.33 25.48
N ILE A 367 15.36 -8.94 26.75
CA ILE A 367 14.46 -9.37 27.84
C ILE A 367 13.07 -8.76 27.61
N VAL A 368 12.06 -9.63 27.51
CA VAL A 368 10.66 -9.28 27.21
C VAL A 368 9.67 -9.73 28.30
N GLY A 369 10.13 -10.43 29.34
CA GLY A 369 9.27 -10.86 30.46
C GLY A 369 9.98 -11.64 31.55
#